data_AF-A0ABD0PQP1-F1
#
_entry.id   AF-A0ABD0PQP1-F1
#
_cell.length_a   1.000
_cell.length_b   1.000
_cell.length_c   1.000
_cell.angle_alpha   90.00
_cell.angle_beta   90.00
_cell.angle_gamma   90.00
#
_symmetry.space_group_name_H-M   'P 1'
#
loop_
_entity.id
_entity.type
_entity.pdbx_description
1 polymer ?
#
loop_
_entity_poly.entity_id
_entity_poly.type
_entity_poly.pdbx_seq_one_letter_code
_entity_poly.pdbx_strand_id
1 'polypeptide(L)' 'FMHPCEDDIVCKAVTENNQVPYFNAPVYLENKEQIGKVDEIFGQLRDFVSLYVNVWNLDSAVRPNKDFSLT' A
#
# COMPACT_ATOMS: atom_id res chain seq x y z
N PHE A 1 -10.59 -5.14 -5.37
CA PHE A 1 -11.41 -5.25 -4.15
C PHE A 1 -10.43 -5.28 -2.99
N MET A 2 -10.23 -4.14 -2.32
CA MET A 2 -9.50 -4.06 -1.05
C MET A 2 -10.50 -4.44 0.05
N HIS A 3 -10.24 -5.51 0.79
CA HIS A 3 -11.02 -5.81 2.00
C HIS A 3 -10.47 -4.93 3.13
N PRO A 4 -11.30 -4.09 3.79
CA PRO A 4 -10.90 -3.43 5.02
C PRO A 4 -10.75 -4.49 6.12
N CYS A 5 -9.51 -4.74 6.55
CA CYS A 5 -9.24 -5.31 7.87
C CYS A 5 -9.02 -4.12 8.82
N GLU A 6 -9.41 -4.24 10.08
CA GLU A 6 -9.69 -3.11 10.99
C GLU A 6 -8.63 -1.98 11.04
N ASP A 7 -7.34 -2.24 10.74
CA ASP A 7 -6.28 -1.23 10.65
C ASP A 7 -5.27 -1.45 9.48
N ASP A 8 -5.54 -2.45 8.63
CA ASP A 8 -4.60 -2.88 7.59
C ASP A 8 -5.27 -2.96 6.21
N ILE A 9 -4.51 -2.55 5.20
CA ILE A 9 -4.95 -2.56 3.80
C ILE A 9 -4.04 -3.49 3.00
N VAL A 10 -4.66 -4.34 2.17
CA VAL A 10 -3.95 -5.13 1.16
C VAL A 10 -3.88 -4.35 -0.15
N CYS A 11 -2.68 -3.91 -0.52
CA CYS A 11 -2.41 -3.20 -1.76
C CYS A 11 -1.73 -4.12 -2.78
N LYS A 12 -2.03 -3.91 -4.06
CA LYS A 12 -1.27 -4.47 -5.17
C LYS A 12 -0.32 -3.40 -5.68
N ALA A 13 0.97 -3.52 -5.38
CA ALA A 13 1.99 -2.61 -5.88
C ALA A 13 2.40 -3.02 -7.30
N VAL A 14 2.29 -2.07 -8.24
CA VAL A 14 2.87 -2.20 -9.58
C VAL A 14 4.31 -1.74 -9.47
N THR A 15 5.22 -2.68 -9.67
CA THR A 15 6.65 -2.44 -9.51
C THR A 15 7.23 -1.85 -10.79
N GLU A 16 7.40 -0.53 -10.87
CA GLU A 16 8.22 0.06 -11.94
C GLU A 16 9.67 -0.43 -11.78
N ASN A 17 10.28 -0.91 -12.87
CA ASN A 17 11.64 -1.46 -12.88
C ASN A 17 11.90 -2.62 -11.91
N ASN A 18 10.88 -3.40 -11.54
CA ASN A 18 11.03 -4.56 -10.63
C ASN A 18 11.55 -4.20 -9.21
N GLN A 19 11.41 -2.94 -8.77
CA GLN A 19 11.88 -2.48 -7.47
C GLN A 19 10.90 -2.79 -6.33
N VAL A 20 11.17 -3.87 -5.60
CA VAL A 20 10.33 -4.27 -4.46
C VAL A 20 10.36 -3.18 -3.38
N PRO A 21 9.20 -2.76 -2.85
CA PRO A 21 9.13 -1.87 -1.69
C PRO A 21 9.88 -2.45 -0.48
N TYR A 22 10.30 -1.60 0.45
CA TYR A 22 10.97 -2.04 1.68
C TYR A 22 10.03 -1.92 2.90
N PHE A 23 10.32 -2.68 3.94
CA PHE A 23 9.57 -2.62 5.21
C PHE A 23 9.61 -1.21 5.81
N ASN A 24 8.49 -0.78 6.38
CA ASN A 24 8.26 0.58 6.91
C ASN A 24 8.37 1.70 5.87
N ALA A 25 8.38 1.40 4.56
CA ALA A 25 8.28 2.44 3.54
C ALA A 25 6.99 3.25 3.75
N PRO A 26 7.05 4.59 3.74
CA PRO A 26 5.89 5.43 3.93
C PRO A 26 4.94 5.32 2.72
N VAL A 27 3.64 5.27 3.00
CA VAL A 27 2.58 5.19 1.98
C VAL A 27 1.81 6.51 1.95
N TYR A 28 1.66 7.06 0.75
CA TYR A 28 1.03 8.35 0.53
C TYR A 28 -0.19 8.24 -0.40
N LEU A 29 -1.14 9.14 -0.17
CA LEU A 29 -2.21 9.47 -1.11
C LEU A 29 -1.68 10.41 -2.20
N GLU A 30 -2.43 10.56 -3.30
CA GLU A 30 -2.12 11.52 -4.38
C GLU A 30 -1.92 12.97 -3.90
N ASN A 31 -2.64 13.36 -2.84
CA ASN A 31 -2.51 14.67 -2.19
C ASN A 31 -1.22 14.78 -1.33
N LYS A 32 -0.34 13.78 -1.35
CA LYS A 32 0.88 13.64 -0.55
C LYS A 32 0.65 13.51 0.95
N GLU A 33 -0.58 13.22 1.37
CA GLU A 33 -0.89 12.89 2.75
C GLU A 33 -0.36 11.49 3.06
N GLN A 34 0.49 11.38 4.08
CA GLN A 34 0.93 10.08 4.57
C GLN A 34 -0.21 9.42 5.32
N ILE A 35 -0.56 8.21 4.90
CA ILE A 35 -1.66 7.46 5.52
C ILE A 35 -1.17 6.28 6.34
N GLY A 36 0.09 5.86 6.15
CA GLY A 36 0.59 4.65 6.78
C GLY A 36 2.00 4.27 6.35
N LYS A 37 2.30 3.00 6.54
CA LYS A 37 3.59 2.39 6.21
C LYS A 37 3.42 0.92 5.79
N VAL A 38 4.35 0.42 4.97
CA VAL A 38 4.41 -1.00 4.58
C VAL A 38 4.80 -1.86 5.78
N ASP A 39 4.00 -2.86 6.12
CA ASP A 39 4.25 -3.78 7.23
C ASP A 39 4.69 -5.17 6.75
N GLU A 40 4.07 -5.68 5.67
CA GLU A 40 4.43 -6.98 5.10
C GLU A 40 4.45 -6.94 3.57
N ILE A 41 5.39 -7.68 2.97
CA ILE A 41 5.62 -7.73 1.53
C ILE A 41 5.60 -9.20 1.10
N PHE A 42 4.67 -9.56 0.22
CA PHE A 42 4.47 -10.93 -0.24
C PHE A 42 3.97 -10.99 -1.70
N GLY A 43 3.94 -12.17 -2.30
CA GLY A 43 3.47 -12.36 -3.68
C GLY A 43 4.59 -12.50 -4.73
N GLN A 44 4.22 -12.44 -6.01
CA GLN A 44 5.12 -12.77 -7.12
C GLN A 44 5.90 -11.55 -7.63
N LEU A 45 7.23 -11.60 -7.52
CA LEU A 45 8.15 -10.50 -7.89
C LEU A 45 8.10 -10.01 -9.35
N ARG A 46 7.41 -10.71 -10.26
CA ARG A 46 7.49 -10.45 -11.71
C ARG A 46 6.54 -9.37 -12.20
N ASP A 47 5.32 -9.31 -11.66
CA ASP A 47 4.28 -8.42 -12.18
C ASP A 47 3.66 -7.52 -11.11
N PHE A 48 3.60 -8.01 -9.88
CA PHE A 48 3.03 -7.25 -8.77
C PHE A 48 3.39 -7.86 -7.42
N VAL A 49 3.62 -7.00 -6.45
CA VAL A 49 3.82 -7.42 -5.07
C VAL A 49 2.58 -7.03 -4.26
N SER A 50 2.13 -7.94 -3.41
CA SER A 50 1.07 -7.67 -2.44
C SER A 50 1.70 -7.10 -1.17
N LEU A 51 1.15 -5.99 -0.69
CA LEU A 51 1.63 -5.31 0.50
C LEU A 51 0.51 -5.28 1.55
N TYR A 52 0.83 -5.66 2.78
CA TYR A 52 0.05 -5.19 3.92
C TYR A 52 0.57 -3.81 4.32
N VAL A 53 -0.34 -2.86 4.40
CA VAL A 53 -0.08 -1.48 4.79
C VAL A 53 -0.83 -1.21 6.08
N ASN A 54 -0.09 -0.88 7.13
CA ASN A 54 -0.67 -0.41 8.37
C ASN A 54 -1.03 1.08 8.21
N VAL A 55 -2.31 1.40 8.34
CA VAL A 55 -2.84 2.76 8.15
C VAL A 55 -3.18 3.39 9.49
N TRP A 56 -2.87 4.68 9.63
CA TRP A 56 -3.15 5.43 10.86
C TRP A 56 -4.58 5.97 10.90
N ASN A 57 -5.22 6.12 9.74
CA ASN A 57 -6.60 6.56 9.61
C ASN A 57 -7.28 5.78 8.47
N LEU A 58 -8.16 4.85 8.85
CA LEU A 58 -8.86 3.98 7.91
C LEU A 58 -9.84 4.75 7.02
N ASP A 59 -10.54 5.76 7.55
CA ASP A 59 -11.52 6.57 6.80
C ASP A 59 -10.88 7.37 5.67
N SER A 60 -9.63 7.83 5.87
CA SER A 60 -8.86 8.50 4.82
C SER A 60 -8.43 7.55 3.70
N ALA A 61 -8.17 6.28 4.04
CA ALA A 61 -7.54 5.30 3.17
C ALA A 61 -8.52 4.38 2.42
N VAL A 62 -9.69 4.07 2.99
CA VAL A 62 -10.69 3.19 2.37
C VAL A 62 -11.62 4.00 1.47
N ARG A 63 -11.17 4.28 0.24
CA ARG A 63 -12.05 4.71 -0.86
C ARG A 63 -11.86 3.75 -2.04
N PRO A 64 -12.94 3.24 -2.66
CA PRO A 64 -12.81 2.33 -3.79
C PRO A 64 -12.03 2.99 -4.94
N ASN A 65 -11.08 2.26 -5.53
CA ASN A 65 -10.26 2.67 -6.69
C ASN A 65 -9.37 3.90 -6.50
N LYS A 66 -8.85 4.17 -5.30
CA LYS A 66 -7.74 5.12 -5.14
C LYS A 66 -6.40 4.45 -5.41
N ASP A 67 -5.58 5.12 -6.20
CA ASP A 67 -4.16 4.78 -6.38
C ASP A 67 -3.35 5.36 -5.20
N PHE A 68 -2.33 4.62 -4.78
CA PHE A 68 -1.41 5.01 -3.71
C PHE A 68 0.01 5.04 -4.25
N SER A 69 0.84 5.95 -3.71
CA SER A 69 2.26 6.01 -4.05
C SER A 69 3.14 5.58 -2.88
N LEU A 70 4.22 4.90 -3.23
CA LEU A 70 5.31 4.50 -2.34
C LEU A 70 6.54 5.33 -2.71
N THR A 71 7.34 5.75 -1.73
CA THR A 71 8.64 6.43 -1.95
C THR A 71 9.81 5.52 -1.57
#